data_AF-A0A938M5S5-F1
#
_entry.id   AF-A0A938M5S5-F1
#
_cell.length_a   1.000
_cell.length_b   1.000
_cell.length_c   1.000
_cell.angle_alpha   90.00
_cell.angle_beta   90.00
_cell.angle_gamma   90.00
#
_symmetry.space_group_name_H-M   'P 1'
#
loop_
_entity.id
_entity.type
_entity.pdbx_description
1 polymer ?
#
loop_
_entity_poly.entity_id
_entity_poly.type
_entity_poly.pdbx_seq_one_letter_code
_entity_poly.pdbx_strand_id
1 'polypeptide(L)'
;MSDLSRVRSTRPPTRRGERSEPSHAIGGVAVMHRRQEQADAMAQTRRAVELGNTGGSAALPELLTLTSHPRASVRRAAASALGKLATAADAQPALPRLAELTRDPHPQVRQYAILALGKLADESALPALRDVLNRPTEPDYNLRSALRAIEQVQAAANAKRLASPVACARCGRHTTPAEREMSERQFQRVYCDACFNAVFIERRNFDAKVQNQKTILTQDRTVVQTQGERRIANWLTDHGIACRYDDKFQIIQGYAVRPDFYLPEFDVYIEYWGLDTTDYEIGMLKKRKLYQQEGKRLISVYPEDLPRLDAVLTQKLSAYGWHHPDSHPPPRRRDERSESSP
;
A
#
# COMPACT_ATOMS: atom_id res chain seq x y z
N MET A 1 -51.74 -84.14 -29.15
CA MET A 1 -51.61 -85.00 -30.34
C MET A 1 -50.28 -84.65 -30.98
N SER A 2 -49.17 -85.12 -30.41
CA SER A 2 -48.58 -86.45 -30.69
C SER A 2 -48.13 -86.53 -32.15
N ASP A 3 -46.86 -86.24 -32.43
CA ASP A 3 -46.06 -87.24 -33.11
C ASP A 3 -44.55 -87.06 -32.88
N LEU A 4 -43.92 -88.14 -32.46
CA LEU A 4 -42.49 -88.35 -32.33
C LEU A 4 -42.07 -89.14 -33.57
N SER A 5 -40.96 -88.80 -34.24
CA SER A 5 -40.01 -89.83 -34.72
C SER A 5 -38.75 -89.29 -35.41
N ARG A 6 -37.63 -89.71 -34.81
CA ARG A 6 -36.39 -90.25 -35.42
C ARG A 6 -35.40 -89.32 -36.15
N VAL A 7 -34.35 -88.98 -35.39
CA VAL A 7 -32.95 -89.47 -35.52
C VAL A 7 -32.37 -89.54 -36.94
N ARG A 8 -31.32 -88.73 -37.17
CA ARG A 8 -30.03 -89.22 -37.68
C ARG A 8 -28.89 -88.28 -37.26
N SER A 9 -28.05 -88.82 -36.37
CA SER A 9 -26.78 -88.28 -35.93
C SER A 9 -25.72 -88.56 -36.99
N THR A 10 -25.08 -87.52 -37.51
CA THR A 10 -23.83 -87.61 -38.28
C THR A 10 -22.82 -86.63 -37.69
N ARG A 11 -21.85 -87.16 -36.94
CA ARG A 11 -20.65 -86.43 -36.50
C ARG A 11 -19.72 -86.22 -37.72
N PRO A 12 -19.23 -84.99 -37.97
CA PRO A 12 -18.07 -84.78 -38.84
C PRO A 12 -16.76 -84.88 -38.04
N PRO A 13 -15.61 -85.14 -38.71
CA PRO A 13 -14.36 -85.52 -38.07
C PRO A 13 -13.66 -84.34 -37.38
N THR A 14 -13.04 -84.63 -36.24
CA THR A 14 -12.13 -83.72 -35.52
C THR A 14 -10.90 -83.42 -36.38
N ARG A 15 -10.85 -82.22 -36.97
CA ARG A 15 -9.62 -81.65 -37.53
C ARG A 15 -8.76 -81.13 -36.39
N ARG A 16 -7.61 -81.76 -36.15
CA ARG A 16 -6.46 -81.12 -35.50
C ARG A 16 -6.07 -79.91 -36.36
N GLY A 17 -6.31 -78.71 -35.83
CA GLY A 17 -5.87 -77.45 -36.40
C GLY A 17 -5.11 -76.68 -35.33
N GLU A 18 -3.79 -76.69 -35.50
CA GLU A 18 -2.82 -75.65 -35.11
C GLU A 18 -3.25 -74.64 -34.03
N ARG A 19 -2.58 -74.72 -32.88
CA ARG A 19 -2.47 -73.58 -31.96
C ARG A 19 -1.71 -72.48 -32.70
N SER A 20 -2.43 -71.48 -33.18
CA SER A 20 -1.85 -70.20 -33.56
C SER A 20 -1.47 -69.46 -32.27
N GLU A 21 -0.16 -69.34 -32.02
CA GLU A 21 0.39 -68.44 -31.02
C GLU A 21 -0.10 -67.01 -31.28
N PRO A 22 -0.52 -66.25 -30.26
CA PRO A 22 -0.82 -64.84 -30.45
C PRO A 22 0.49 -64.07 -30.68
N SER A 23 0.61 -63.57 -31.90
CA SER A 23 1.61 -62.63 -32.41
C SER A 23 2.05 -61.59 -31.36
N HIS A 24 3.24 -61.79 -30.81
CA HIS A 24 3.94 -60.85 -29.92
C HIS A 24 4.54 -59.63 -30.66
N ALA A 25 4.31 -59.48 -31.96
CA ALA A 25 5.00 -58.48 -32.79
C ALA A 25 4.45 -57.05 -32.64
N ILE A 26 3.17 -56.86 -32.31
CA ILE A 26 2.54 -55.51 -32.22
C ILE A 26 2.94 -54.79 -30.92
N GLY A 27 3.25 -55.54 -29.85
CA GLY A 27 3.71 -54.97 -28.57
C GLY A 27 5.13 -54.39 -28.63
N GLY A 28 6.02 -54.94 -29.48
CA GLY A 28 7.43 -54.54 -29.56
C GLY A 28 7.62 -53.13 -30.15
N VAL A 29 6.91 -52.80 -31.23
CA VAL A 29 7.04 -51.50 -31.93
C VAL A 29 6.53 -50.34 -31.05
N ALA A 30 5.39 -50.52 -30.38
CA ALA A 30 4.83 -49.53 -29.46
C ALA A 30 5.68 -49.33 -28.19
N VAL A 31 6.47 -50.33 -27.77
CA VAL A 31 7.42 -50.21 -26.66
C VAL A 31 8.71 -49.51 -27.10
N MET A 32 9.20 -49.79 -28.32
CA MET A 32 10.38 -49.09 -28.88
C MET A 32 10.10 -47.61 -29.12
N HIS A 33 8.93 -47.25 -29.66
CA HIS A 33 8.55 -45.84 -29.89
C HIS A 33 8.49 -45.05 -28.57
N ARG A 34 7.89 -45.62 -27.51
CA ARG A 34 7.85 -45.00 -26.18
C ARG A 34 9.23 -44.80 -25.57
N ARG A 35 10.14 -45.77 -25.74
CA ARG A 35 11.54 -45.64 -25.29
C ARG A 35 12.28 -44.53 -26.04
N GLN A 36 12.04 -44.40 -27.35
CA GLN A 36 12.64 -43.33 -28.15
C GLN A 36 12.14 -41.96 -27.71
N GLU A 37 10.83 -41.76 -27.61
CA GLU A 37 10.26 -40.52 -27.08
C GLU A 37 10.80 -40.23 -25.66
N GLN A 38 11.00 -41.26 -24.84
CA GLN A 38 11.64 -41.15 -23.52
C GLN A 38 13.05 -40.57 -23.60
N ALA A 39 13.90 -41.16 -24.42
CA ALA A 39 15.24 -40.69 -24.67
C ALA A 39 15.26 -39.25 -25.21
N ASP A 40 14.37 -38.92 -26.16
CA ASP A 40 14.29 -37.60 -26.79
C ASP A 40 13.92 -36.51 -25.79
N ALA A 41 12.90 -36.75 -24.95
CA ALA A 41 12.56 -35.76 -23.92
C ALA A 41 13.66 -35.64 -22.84
N MET A 42 14.39 -36.72 -22.54
CA MET A 42 15.55 -36.64 -21.64
C MET A 42 16.68 -35.81 -22.27
N ALA A 43 16.92 -35.94 -23.58
CA ALA A 43 17.87 -35.11 -24.31
C ALA A 43 17.45 -33.64 -24.30
N GLN A 44 16.18 -33.33 -24.59
CA GLN A 44 15.66 -31.96 -24.53
C GLN A 44 15.65 -31.37 -23.12
N THR A 45 15.40 -32.19 -22.10
CA THR A 45 15.52 -31.77 -20.70
C THR A 45 16.96 -31.35 -20.39
N ARG A 46 17.95 -32.15 -20.80
CA ARG A 46 19.38 -31.83 -20.65
C ARG A 46 19.74 -30.55 -21.42
N ARG A 47 19.25 -30.42 -22.66
CA ARG A 47 19.46 -29.24 -23.49
C ARG A 47 18.92 -27.96 -22.83
N ALA A 48 17.71 -27.99 -22.28
CA ALA A 48 17.16 -26.87 -21.52
C ALA A 48 18.03 -26.49 -20.32
N VAL A 49 18.57 -27.48 -19.61
CA VAL A 49 19.47 -27.23 -18.47
C VAL A 49 20.79 -26.61 -18.91
N GLU A 50 21.41 -27.11 -19.98
CA GLU A 50 22.63 -26.54 -20.56
C GLU A 50 22.42 -25.08 -20.98
N LEU A 51 21.36 -24.80 -21.75
CA LEU A 51 20.97 -23.45 -22.16
C LEU A 51 20.73 -22.52 -20.96
N GLY A 52 20.13 -23.03 -19.89
CA GLY A 52 19.96 -22.27 -18.65
C GLY A 52 21.29 -21.98 -17.93
N ASN A 53 22.29 -22.85 -18.08
CA ASN A 53 23.60 -22.69 -17.45
C ASN A 53 24.52 -21.76 -18.24
N THR A 54 24.32 -21.60 -19.56
CA THR A 54 25.09 -20.61 -20.34
C THR A 54 24.72 -19.18 -19.95
N GLY A 55 23.50 -18.94 -19.48
CA GLY A 55 23.02 -17.64 -18.99
C GLY A 55 22.88 -16.55 -20.07
N GLY A 56 23.14 -16.88 -21.33
CA GLY A 56 23.10 -15.93 -22.45
C GLY A 56 21.69 -15.79 -23.05
N SER A 57 21.31 -14.57 -23.46
CA SER A 57 20.03 -14.29 -24.09
C SER A 57 19.81 -15.03 -25.42
N ALA A 58 20.89 -15.47 -26.09
CA ALA A 58 20.82 -16.29 -27.30
C ALA A 58 20.07 -17.62 -27.11
N ALA A 59 19.98 -18.13 -25.86
CA ALA A 59 19.25 -19.35 -25.53
C ALA A 59 17.72 -19.14 -25.45
N LEU A 60 17.25 -17.89 -25.40
CA LEU A 60 15.85 -17.56 -25.14
C LEU A 60 14.86 -18.16 -26.16
N PRO A 61 15.06 -18.06 -27.49
CA PRO A 61 14.10 -18.60 -28.46
C PRO A 61 13.92 -20.12 -28.37
N GLU A 62 15.02 -20.84 -28.15
CA GLU A 62 15.00 -22.30 -28.00
C GLU A 62 14.29 -22.69 -26.69
N LEU A 63 14.60 -22.01 -25.58
CA LEU A 63 13.92 -22.24 -24.30
C LEU A 63 12.42 -21.95 -24.37
N LEU A 64 12.00 -20.87 -25.05
CA LEU A 64 10.60 -20.56 -25.28
C LEU A 64 9.89 -21.69 -26.05
N THR A 65 10.54 -22.26 -27.07
CA THR A 65 9.99 -23.42 -27.79
C THR A 65 9.78 -24.62 -26.86
N LEU A 66 10.76 -24.91 -25.99
CA LEU A 66 10.71 -26.03 -25.05
C LEU A 66 9.62 -25.88 -23.97
N THR A 67 9.15 -24.65 -23.69
CA THR A 67 8.02 -24.43 -22.77
C THR A 67 6.69 -25.00 -23.28
N SER A 68 6.58 -25.34 -24.56
CA SER A 68 5.38 -25.92 -25.16
C SER A 68 5.49 -27.43 -25.40
N HIS A 69 6.55 -28.05 -24.90
CA HIS A 69 6.79 -29.48 -25.11
C HIS A 69 5.69 -30.37 -24.46
N PRO A 70 5.28 -31.49 -25.10
CA PRO A 70 4.24 -32.38 -24.55
C PRO A 70 4.54 -32.90 -23.14
N ARG A 71 5.82 -33.15 -22.84
CA ARG A 71 6.25 -33.64 -21.52
C ARG A 71 6.51 -32.52 -20.51
N ALA A 72 5.84 -32.64 -19.37
CA ALA A 72 6.00 -31.72 -18.24
C ALA A 72 7.46 -31.61 -17.74
N SER A 73 8.25 -32.68 -17.83
CA SER A 73 9.67 -32.65 -17.44
C SER A 73 10.49 -31.64 -18.26
N VAL A 74 10.22 -31.54 -19.56
CA VAL A 74 10.87 -30.60 -20.48
C VAL A 74 10.38 -29.19 -20.23
N ARG A 75 9.05 -28.99 -20.12
CA ARG A 75 8.48 -27.66 -19.81
C ARG A 75 9.01 -27.11 -18.48
N ARG A 76 9.09 -27.96 -17.46
CA ARG A 76 9.66 -27.63 -16.15
C ARG A 76 11.12 -27.20 -16.27
N ALA A 77 11.93 -27.96 -17.01
CA ALA A 77 13.33 -27.63 -17.23
C ALA A 77 13.50 -26.31 -18.00
N ALA A 78 12.67 -26.06 -19.02
CA ALA A 78 12.63 -24.82 -19.76
C ALA A 78 12.25 -23.62 -18.86
N ALA A 79 11.19 -23.72 -18.06
CA ALA A 79 10.81 -22.68 -17.10
C ALA A 79 11.93 -22.40 -16.07
N SER A 80 12.58 -23.45 -15.57
CA SER A 80 13.72 -23.32 -14.68
C SER A 80 14.89 -22.61 -15.34
N ALA A 81 15.17 -22.90 -16.61
CA ALA A 81 16.24 -22.28 -17.39
C ALA A 81 15.93 -20.80 -17.65
N LEU A 82 14.72 -20.47 -18.10
CA LEU A 82 14.27 -19.08 -18.25
C LEU A 82 14.42 -18.28 -16.95
N GLY A 83 14.13 -18.88 -15.80
CA GLY A 83 14.38 -18.25 -14.50
C GLY A 83 15.86 -18.04 -14.17
N LYS A 84 16.80 -18.80 -14.75
CA LYS A 84 18.25 -18.53 -14.63
C LYS A 84 18.69 -17.37 -15.53
N LEU A 85 18.01 -17.20 -16.67
CA LEU A 85 18.25 -16.10 -17.61
C LEU A 85 17.63 -14.77 -17.14
N ALA A 86 16.85 -14.75 -16.06
CA ALA A 86 16.07 -13.60 -15.63
C ALA A 86 16.87 -12.31 -15.41
N THR A 87 18.18 -12.39 -15.15
CA THR A 87 19.06 -11.22 -14.98
C THR A 87 19.75 -10.77 -16.28
N ALA A 88 19.55 -11.47 -17.39
CA ALA A 88 20.06 -11.07 -18.70
C ALA A 88 19.23 -9.90 -19.25
N ALA A 89 19.87 -9.00 -20.01
CA ALA A 89 19.27 -7.75 -20.49
C ALA A 89 17.98 -7.94 -21.33
N ASP A 90 17.83 -9.11 -21.95
CA ASP A 90 16.74 -9.41 -22.89
C ASP A 90 15.82 -10.55 -22.41
N ALA A 91 15.69 -10.76 -21.10
CA ALA A 91 14.87 -11.85 -20.57
C ALA A 91 13.35 -11.55 -20.59
N GLN A 92 12.96 -10.29 -20.75
CA GLN A 92 11.59 -9.79 -20.78
C GLN A 92 10.63 -10.54 -21.72
N PRO A 93 11.03 -10.96 -22.94
CA PRO A 93 10.14 -11.73 -23.82
C PRO A 93 9.67 -13.07 -23.23
N ALA A 94 10.30 -13.57 -22.16
CA ALA A 94 9.83 -14.75 -21.43
C ALA A 94 8.58 -14.49 -20.58
N LEU A 95 8.27 -13.24 -20.22
CA LEU A 95 7.22 -12.89 -19.27
C LEU A 95 5.84 -13.45 -19.65
N PRO A 96 5.31 -13.25 -20.88
CA PRO A 96 3.98 -13.74 -21.22
C PRO A 96 3.89 -15.27 -21.12
N ARG A 97 4.94 -15.95 -21.60
CA ARG A 97 4.95 -17.41 -21.59
C ARG A 97 5.08 -17.99 -20.18
N LEU A 98 5.91 -17.39 -19.34
CA LEU A 98 6.01 -17.78 -17.93
C LEU A 98 4.69 -17.51 -17.18
N ALA A 99 4.01 -16.40 -17.47
CA ALA A 99 2.69 -16.10 -16.91
C ALA A 99 1.65 -17.18 -17.29
N GLU A 100 1.65 -17.64 -18.54
CA GLU A 100 0.80 -18.76 -18.99
C GLU A 100 1.15 -20.07 -18.27
N LEU A 101 2.43 -20.40 -18.13
CA LEU A 101 2.89 -21.61 -17.45
C LEU A 101 2.52 -21.65 -15.96
N THR A 102 2.16 -20.52 -15.34
CA THR A 102 1.57 -20.54 -14.00
C THR A 102 0.27 -21.32 -13.96
N ARG A 103 -0.39 -21.61 -15.09
CA ARG A 103 -1.61 -22.43 -15.21
C ARG A 103 -1.34 -23.83 -15.80
N ASP A 104 -0.08 -24.24 -15.87
CA ASP A 104 0.27 -25.56 -16.42
C ASP A 104 -0.44 -26.70 -15.66
N PRO A 105 -0.90 -27.76 -16.37
CA PRO A 105 -1.52 -28.92 -15.72
C PRO A 105 -0.63 -29.55 -14.64
N HIS A 106 0.70 -29.51 -14.82
CA HIS A 106 1.64 -30.12 -13.90
C HIS A 106 2.10 -29.14 -12.82
N PRO A 107 1.87 -29.41 -11.52
CA PRO A 107 2.18 -28.49 -10.43
C PRO A 107 3.63 -28.03 -10.34
N GLN A 108 4.59 -28.91 -10.64
CA GLN A 108 5.99 -28.51 -10.68
C GLN A 108 6.29 -27.52 -11.82
N VAL A 109 5.63 -27.59 -12.97
CA VAL A 109 5.86 -26.60 -14.05
C VAL A 109 5.39 -25.22 -13.57
N ARG A 110 4.22 -25.16 -12.91
CA ARG A 110 3.71 -23.94 -12.29
C ARG A 110 4.73 -23.36 -11.29
N GLN A 111 5.30 -24.20 -10.43
CA GLN A 111 6.31 -23.78 -9.45
C GLN A 111 7.49 -23.04 -10.10
N TYR A 112 8.09 -23.66 -11.12
CA TYR A 112 9.27 -23.09 -11.78
C TYR A 112 8.91 -21.84 -12.59
N ALA A 113 7.71 -21.76 -13.15
CA ALA A 113 7.22 -20.54 -13.78
C ALA A 113 7.07 -19.39 -12.77
N ILE A 114 6.46 -19.65 -11.61
CA ILE A 114 6.31 -18.70 -10.50
C ILE A 114 7.68 -18.18 -10.04
N LEU A 115 8.64 -19.09 -9.81
CA LEU A 115 9.99 -18.74 -9.39
C LEU A 115 10.73 -17.91 -10.46
N ALA A 116 10.54 -18.22 -11.74
CA ALA A 116 11.14 -17.48 -12.84
C ALA A 116 10.56 -16.06 -12.94
N LEU A 117 9.23 -15.90 -12.80
CA LEU A 117 8.59 -14.58 -12.75
C LEU A 117 9.09 -13.73 -11.58
N GLY A 118 9.24 -14.32 -10.38
CA GLY A 118 9.81 -13.62 -9.22
C GLY A 118 11.23 -13.11 -9.46
N LYS A 119 12.05 -13.88 -10.18
CA LYS A 119 13.42 -13.47 -10.56
C LYS A 119 13.46 -12.41 -11.65
N LEU A 120 12.53 -12.45 -12.61
CA LEU A 120 12.38 -11.38 -13.62
C LEU A 120 11.95 -10.06 -12.95
N ALA A 121 11.24 -10.16 -11.83
CA ALA A 121 10.87 -9.04 -10.97
C ALA A 121 10.11 -7.92 -11.70
N ASP A 122 9.34 -8.28 -12.73
CA ASP A 122 8.56 -7.36 -13.54
C ASP A 122 7.12 -7.22 -12.99
N GLU A 123 6.64 -5.98 -12.84
CA GLU A 123 5.34 -5.68 -12.25
C GLU A 123 4.17 -6.26 -13.06
N SER A 124 4.35 -6.48 -14.38
CA SER A 124 3.37 -7.13 -15.25
C SER A 124 3.08 -8.59 -14.88
N ALA A 125 3.93 -9.24 -14.08
CA ALA A 125 3.72 -10.60 -13.60
C ALA A 125 2.71 -10.70 -12.45
N LEU A 126 2.41 -9.59 -11.76
CA LEU A 126 1.56 -9.59 -10.55
C LEU A 126 0.16 -10.21 -10.76
N PRO A 127 -0.56 -9.97 -11.86
CA PRO A 127 -1.86 -10.60 -12.08
C PRO A 127 -1.77 -12.12 -12.11
N ALA A 128 -0.77 -12.69 -12.80
CA ALA A 128 -0.57 -14.13 -12.89
C ALA A 128 -0.16 -14.73 -11.53
N LEU A 129 0.71 -14.06 -10.78
CA LEU A 129 1.12 -14.51 -9.46
C LEU A 129 -0.02 -14.46 -8.42
N ARG A 130 -0.88 -13.43 -8.47
CA ARG A 130 -2.07 -13.33 -7.62
C ARG A 130 -3.13 -14.37 -7.97
N ASP A 131 -3.29 -14.68 -9.26
CA ASP A 131 -4.19 -15.75 -9.71
C ASP A 131 -3.85 -17.09 -9.06
N VAL A 132 -2.56 -17.43 -8.93
CA VAL A 132 -2.09 -18.66 -8.25
C VAL A 132 -2.62 -18.76 -6.82
N LEU A 133 -2.66 -17.64 -6.08
CA LEU A 133 -3.12 -17.62 -4.68
C LEU A 133 -4.61 -17.90 -4.53
N ASN A 134 -5.40 -17.73 -5.59
CA ASN A 134 -6.85 -17.91 -5.57
C ASN A 134 -7.29 -19.28 -6.08
N ARG A 135 -6.36 -20.18 -6.45
CA ARG A 135 -6.70 -21.49 -7.00
C ARG A 135 -6.87 -22.53 -5.89
N PRO A 136 -8.07 -23.13 -5.72
CA PRO A 136 -8.38 -24.00 -4.58
C PRO A 136 -7.52 -25.27 -4.48
N THR A 137 -7.01 -25.77 -5.61
CA THR A 137 -6.25 -27.03 -5.67
C THR A 137 -4.75 -26.80 -5.88
N GLU A 138 -4.27 -25.60 -5.63
CA GLU A 138 -2.86 -25.25 -5.80
C GLU A 138 -2.03 -25.76 -4.60
N PRO A 139 -0.94 -26.53 -4.82
CA PRO A 139 -0.15 -27.03 -3.70
C PRO A 139 0.52 -25.92 -2.89
N ASP A 140 0.65 -26.11 -1.58
CA ASP A 140 1.22 -25.13 -0.65
C ASP A 140 2.59 -24.60 -1.07
N TYR A 141 3.44 -25.44 -1.66
CA TYR A 141 4.76 -24.99 -2.12
C TYR A 141 4.66 -23.99 -3.28
N ASN A 142 3.62 -24.06 -4.11
CA ASN A 142 3.36 -23.07 -5.16
C ASN A 142 2.80 -21.78 -4.56
N LEU A 143 1.91 -21.87 -3.57
CA LEU A 143 1.40 -20.71 -2.85
C LEU A 143 2.54 -19.93 -2.16
N ARG A 144 3.43 -20.63 -1.43
CA ARG A 144 4.63 -20.03 -0.83
C ARG A 144 5.55 -19.41 -1.87
N SER A 145 5.75 -20.09 -3.01
CA SER A 145 6.57 -19.55 -4.11
C SER A 145 5.95 -18.28 -4.70
N ALA A 146 4.62 -18.23 -4.83
CA ALA A 146 3.89 -17.10 -5.38
C ALA A 146 3.94 -15.89 -4.45
N LEU A 147 3.74 -16.08 -3.15
CA LEU A 147 3.91 -15.03 -2.14
C LEU A 147 5.31 -14.41 -2.21
N ARG A 148 6.36 -15.25 -2.22
CA ARG A 148 7.74 -14.78 -2.34
C ARG A 148 7.99 -14.05 -3.67
N ALA A 149 7.45 -14.55 -4.78
CA ALA A 149 7.61 -13.91 -6.09
C ALA A 149 6.91 -12.53 -6.13
N ILE A 150 5.73 -12.40 -5.52
CA ILE A 150 5.01 -11.13 -5.39
C ILE A 150 5.84 -10.14 -4.58
N GLU A 151 6.40 -10.56 -3.45
CA GLU A 151 7.27 -9.72 -2.62
C GLU A 151 8.49 -9.23 -3.41
N GLN A 152 9.15 -10.11 -4.16
CA GLN A 152 10.30 -9.77 -5.00
C GLN A 152 9.94 -8.74 -6.09
N VAL A 153 8.83 -8.97 -6.81
CA VAL A 153 8.35 -8.06 -7.86
C VAL A 153 8.00 -6.69 -7.26
N GLN A 154 7.30 -6.67 -6.13
CA GLN A 154 6.92 -5.42 -5.46
C GLN A 154 8.14 -4.67 -4.92
N ALA A 155 9.12 -5.37 -4.34
CA ALA A 155 10.36 -4.77 -3.87
C ALA A 155 11.15 -4.15 -5.04
N ALA A 156 11.26 -4.83 -6.18
CA ALA A 156 11.92 -4.30 -7.37
C ALA A 156 11.19 -3.10 -7.96
N ALA A 157 9.86 -3.16 -8.07
CA ALA A 157 9.05 -2.04 -8.53
C ALA A 157 9.18 -0.82 -7.59
N ASN A 158 9.18 -1.04 -6.28
CA ASN A 158 9.38 0.01 -5.29
C ASN A 158 10.80 0.60 -5.38
N ALA A 159 11.84 -0.24 -5.50
CA ALA A 159 13.21 0.23 -5.69
C ALA A 159 13.35 1.09 -6.96
N LYS A 160 12.71 0.69 -8.07
CA LYS A 160 12.68 1.47 -9.32
C LYS A 160 11.95 2.81 -9.14
N ARG A 161 10.82 2.81 -8.43
CA ARG A 161 10.06 4.03 -8.10
C ARG A 161 10.87 4.97 -7.19
N LEU A 162 11.58 4.42 -6.21
CA LEU A 162 12.46 5.17 -5.32
C LEU A 162 13.68 5.72 -6.06
N ALA A 163 14.24 4.99 -7.03
CA ALA A 163 15.33 5.48 -7.87
C ALA A 163 14.89 6.50 -8.93
N SER A 164 13.59 6.56 -9.25
CA SER A 164 13.07 7.46 -10.27
C SER A 164 13.23 8.92 -9.86
N PRO A 165 13.77 9.79 -10.74
CA PRO A 165 13.88 11.22 -10.46
C PRO A 165 12.50 11.84 -10.24
N VAL A 166 12.38 12.67 -9.20
CA VAL A 166 11.16 13.45 -8.90
C VAL A 166 11.52 14.93 -8.96
N ALA A 167 10.64 15.76 -9.52
CA ALA A 167 10.89 17.20 -9.61
C ALA A 167 10.73 17.88 -8.25
N CYS A 168 11.68 18.74 -7.89
CA CYS A 168 11.60 19.63 -6.75
C CYS A 168 10.38 20.54 -6.87
N ALA A 169 9.56 20.60 -5.82
CA ALA A 169 8.32 21.39 -5.79
C ALA A 169 8.53 22.90 -5.88
N ARG A 170 9.76 23.41 -5.65
CA ARG A 170 10.10 24.84 -5.72
C ARG A 170 10.74 25.23 -7.04
N CYS A 171 11.70 24.45 -7.54
CA CYS A 171 12.50 24.84 -8.70
C CYS A 171 12.40 23.88 -9.91
N GLY A 172 11.66 22.78 -9.79
CA GLY A 172 11.48 21.80 -10.87
C GLY A 172 12.68 20.88 -11.15
N ARG A 173 13.85 21.13 -10.53
CA ARG A 173 15.03 20.26 -10.69
C ARG A 173 14.76 18.86 -10.17
N HIS A 174 15.25 17.84 -10.87
CA HIS A 174 15.22 16.47 -10.39
C HIS A 174 16.00 16.28 -9.09
N THR A 175 15.36 15.65 -8.11
CA THR A 175 15.92 15.33 -6.80
C THR A 175 16.44 13.89 -6.75
N THR A 176 17.49 13.68 -5.98
CA THR A 176 17.97 12.37 -5.57
C THR A 176 17.01 11.70 -4.57
N PRO A 177 17.10 10.38 -4.36
CA PRO A 177 16.32 9.70 -3.32
C PRO A 177 16.60 10.24 -1.91
N ALA A 178 17.85 10.62 -1.61
CA ALA A 178 18.23 11.19 -0.31
C ALA A 178 17.63 12.58 -0.07
N GLU A 179 17.68 13.47 -1.08
CA GLU A 179 17.03 14.79 -1.04
C GLU A 179 15.52 14.66 -0.79
N ARG A 180 14.88 13.69 -1.46
CA ARG A 180 13.45 13.41 -1.29
C ARG A 180 13.13 12.93 0.12
N GLU A 181 13.85 11.92 0.62
CA GLU A 181 13.62 11.37 1.96
C GLU A 181 13.75 12.46 3.04
N MET A 182 14.79 13.29 2.94
CA MET A 182 15.01 14.39 3.88
C MET A 182 13.90 15.44 3.81
N SER A 183 13.56 15.90 2.60
CA SER A 183 12.57 16.96 2.40
C SER A 183 11.14 16.50 2.73
N GLU A 184 10.76 15.26 2.40
CA GLU A 184 9.47 14.70 2.76
C GLU A 184 9.32 14.54 4.28
N ARG A 185 10.38 14.08 4.98
CA ARG A 185 10.36 13.99 6.45
C ARG A 185 10.16 15.35 7.12
N GLN A 186 10.83 16.39 6.63
CA GLN A 186 10.82 17.71 7.26
C GLN A 186 9.62 18.58 6.84
N PHE A 187 9.20 18.48 5.58
CA PHE A 187 8.26 19.42 4.95
C PHE A 187 7.06 18.74 4.27
N GLN A 188 6.99 17.40 4.26
CA GLN A 188 5.96 16.64 3.51
C GLN A 188 5.87 17.05 2.03
N ARG A 189 6.98 17.55 1.48
CA ARG A 189 7.13 18.03 0.10
C ARG A 189 8.54 17.74 -0.38
N VAL A 190 8.67 17.44 -1.66
CA VAL A 190 9.95 17.12 -2.29
C VAL A 190 10.71 18.41 -2.63
N TYR A 191 11.88 18.59 -2.05
CA TYR A 191 12.79 19.69 -2.35
C TYR A 191 14.20 19.17 -2.64
N CYS A 192 14.91 19.83 -3.57
CA CYS A 192 16.36 19.65 -3.68
C CYS A 192 17.07 20.35 -2.51
N ASP A 193 18.33 20.01 -2.24
CA ASP A 193 19.09 20.51 -1.09
C ASP A 193 19.13 22.04 -1.02
N ALA A 194 19.32 22.71 -2.16
CA ALA A 194 19.34 24.17 -2.21
C ALA A 194 17.99 24.78 -1.81
N CYS A 195 16.88 24.21 -2.30
CA CYS A 195 15.54 24.66 -1.94
C CYS A 195 15.18 24.30 -0.50
N PHE A 196 15.59 23.12 -0.03
CA PHE A 196 15.44 22.71 1.36
C PHE A 196 16.10 23.72 2.29
N ASN A 197 17.37 24.06 2.06
CA ASN A 197 18.12 25.01 2.89
C ASN A 197 17.49 26.41 2.87
N ALA A 198 17.08 26.89 1.69
CA ALA A 198 16.41 28.18 1.55
C ALA A 198 15.10 28.22 2.35
N VAL A 199 14.22 27.23 2.16
CA VAL A 199 12.94 27.13 2.90
C VAL A 199 13.19 26.99 4.41
N PHE A 200 14.20 26.21 4.81
CA PHE A 200 14.56 26.02 6.20
C PHE A 200 15.02 27.32 6.87
N ILE A 201 15.89 28.09 6.20
CA ILE A 201 16.36 29.40 6.68
C ILE A 201 15.21 30.41 6.72
N GLU A 202 14.40 30.48 5.66
CA GLU A 202 13.21 31.35 5.60
C GLU A 202 12.29 31.08 6.79
N ARG A 203 12.03 29.79 7.10
CA ARG A 203 11.24 29.38 8.26
C ARG A 203 11.88 29.80 9.59
N ARG A 204 13.18 29.53 9.78
CA ARG A 204 13.89 29.92 11.00
C ARG A 204 13.88 31.43 11.22
N ASN A 205 14.06 32.21 10.14
CA ASN A 205 14.05 33.67 10.20
C ASN A 205 12.65 34.20 10.50
N PHE A 206 11.60 33.58 9.96
CA PHE A 206 10.22 33.89 10.32
C PHE A 206 9.96 33.65 11.82
N ASP A 207 10.39 32.50 12.35
CA ASP A 207 10.23 32.17 13.78
C ASP A 207 10.95 33.19 14.67
N ALA A 208 12.17 33.56 14.31
CA ALA A 208 12.94 34.59 15.02
C ALA A 208 12.26 35.97 14.96
N LYS A 209 11.70 36.34 13.79
CA LYS A 209 10.95 37.59 13.64
C LYS A 209 9.71 37.62 14.53
N VAL A 210 8.92 36.53 14.54
CA VAL A 210 7.73 36.41 15.41
C VAL A 210 8.13 36.52 16.88
N GLN A 211 9.19 35.85 17.30
CA GLN A 211 9.65 35.91 18.69
C GLN A 211 10.12 37.32 19.09
N ASN A 212 10.78 38.05 18.19
CA ASN A 212 11.21 39.42 18.43
C ASN A 212 10.05 40.43 18.50
N GLN A 213 8.87 40.09 17.97
CA GLN A 213 7.68 40.95 18.04
C GLN A 213 6.95 40.83 19.38
N LYS A 214 7.25 39.81 20.19
CA LYS A 214 6.66 39.62 21.51
C LYS A 214 7.35 40.49 22.54
N THR A 215 6.67 41.52 23.00
CA THR A 215 7.22 42.48 23.97
C THR A 215 6.32 42.70 25.18
N ILE A 216 5.10 42.14 25.17
CA ILE A 216 4.07 42.45 26.15
C ILE A 216 4.02 41.32 27.19
N LEU A 217 4.23 41.64 28.47
CA LEU A 217 4.18 40.67 29.57
C LEU A 217 2.74 40.48 30.09
N THR A 218 2.33 39.23 30.28
CA THR A 218 1.07 38.81 30.92
C THR A 218 1.27 38.54 32.42
N GLN A 219 0.18 38.31 33.16
CA GLN A 219 0.23 38.02 34.61
C GLN A 219 1.01 36.73 34.94
N ASP A 220 0.88 35.70 34.12
CA ASP A 220 1.61 34.43 34.22
C ASP A 220 3.05 34.51 33.70
N ARG A 221 3.54 35.72 33.37
CA ARG A 221 4.88 36.02 32.81
C ARG A 221 5.13 35.50 31.40
N THR A 222 4.08 35.06 30.69
CA THR A 222 4.16 34.81 29.26
C THR A 222 4.39 36.13 28.50
N VAL A 223 5.18 36.10 27.42
CA VAL A 223 5.40 37.28 26.58
C VAL A 223 4.60 37.12 25.29
N VAL A 224 3.63 38.00 25.08
CA VAL A 224 2.69 37.97 23.95
C VAL A 224 2.96 39.10 22.95
N GLN A 225 2.35 39.00 21.77
CA GLN A 225 2.58 39.93 20.65
C GLN A 225 1.63 41.13 20.70
N THR A 226 0.36 40.93 21.05
CA THR A 226 -0.66 41.98 20.99
C THR A 226 -1.39 42.22 22.32
N GLN A 227 -2.04 43.39 22.44
CA GLN A 227 -2.87 43.69 23.61
C GLN A 227 -4.10 42.79 23.71
N GLY A 228 -4.65 42.34 22.57
CA GLY A 228 -5.77 41.39 22.54
C GLY A 228 -5.37 40.04 23.12
N GLU A 229 -4.23 39.49 22.68
CA GLU A 229 -3.65 38.27 23.25
C GLU A 229 -3.38 38.40 24.75
N ARG A 230 -2.86 39.55 25.21
CA ARG A 230 -2.64 39.77 26.66
C ARG A 230 -3.95 39.66 27.44
N ARG A 231 -5.04 40.24 26.93
CA ARG A 231 -6.35 40.17 27.59
C ARG A 231 -6.89 38.74 27.62
N ILE A 232 -6.72 37.98 26.53
CA ILE A 232 -7.12 36.56 26.46
C ILE A 232 -6.28 35.72 27.44
N ALA A 233 -4.95 35.87 27.43
CA ALA A 233 -4.04 35.14 28.31
C ALA A 233 -4.32 35.40 29.79
N ASN A 234 -4.50 36.67 30.16
CA ASN A 234 -4.86 37.05 31.53
C ASN A 234 -6.23 36.47 31.91
N TRP A 235 -7.23 36.55 31.03
CA TRP A 235 -8.56 35.98 31.31
C TRP A 235 -8.48 34.46 31.55
N LEU A 236 -7.73 33.72 30.72
CA LEU A 236 -7.51 32.28 30.92
C LEU A 236 -6.84 31.98 32.27
N THR A 237 -5.86 32.80 32.64
CA THR A 237 -5.13 32.70 33.92
C THR A 237 -6.05 32.96 35.12
N ASP A 238 -6.85 34.04 35.06
CA ASP A 238 -7.79 34.42 36.11
C ASP A 238 -8.86 33.32 36.36
N HIS A 239 -9.19 32.55 35.31
CA HIS A 239 -10.15 31.44 35.38
C HIS A 239 -9.51 30.07 35.63
N GLY A 240 -8.20 30.03 35.91
CA GLY A 240 -7.47 28.79 36.20
C GLY A 240 -7.37 27.82 35.01
N ILE A 241 -7.57 28.30 33.78
CA ILE A 241 -7.53 27.48 32.57
C ILE A 241 -6.09 27.36 32.08
N ALA A 242 -5.53 26.15 32.10
CA ALA A 242 -4.19 25.90 31.60
C ALA A 242 -4.14 26.12 30.07
N CYS A 243 -3.23 26.99 29.62
CA CYS A 243 -3.03 27.28 28.21
C CYS A 243 -1.56 27.13 27.80
N ARG A 244 -1.34 26.81 26.53
CA ARG A 244 -0.03 26.88 25.88
C ARG A 244 -0.09 27.98 24.83
N TYR A 245 0.61 29.08 25.10
CA TYR A 245 0.75 30.18 24.15
C TYR A 245 1.79 29.84 23.10
N ASP A 246 1.43 30.03 21.84
CA ASP A 246 2.35 29.94 20.70
C ASP A 246 3.11 28.58 20.64
N ASP A 247 2.40 27.49 21.00
CA ASP A 247 2.93 26.12 21.04
C ASP A 247 3.42 25.68 19.64
N LYS A 248 4.35 24.72 19.61
CA LYS A 248 5.08 24.33 18.38
C LYS A 248 4.15 24.08 17.18
N PHE A 249 4.61 24.46 16.00
CA PHE A 249 3.89 24.28 14.73
C PHE A 249 3.27 22.89 14.58
N GLN A 250 2.02 22.85 14.17
CA GLN A 250 1.41 21.64 13.61
C GLN A 250 1.52 21.69 12.09
N ILE A 251 1.98 20.59 11.49
CA ILE A 251 1.92 20.44 10.03
C ILE A 251 0.53 19.91 9.70
N ILE A 252 -0.31 20.78 9.15
CA ILE A 252 -1.65 20.43 8.68
C ILE A 252 -1.64 20.53 7.16
N GLN A 253 -1.81 19.41 6.47
CA GLN A 253 -1.79 19.33 4.98
C GLN A 253 -0.56 20.00 4.34
N GLY A 254 0.62 19.86 4.95
CA GLY A 254 1.86 20.48 4.48
C GLY A 254 1.98 21.99 4.76
N TYR A 255 1.06 22.58 5.53
CA TYR A 255 1.15 23.96 6.02
C TYR A 255 1.52 23.96 7.50
N ALA A 256 2.50 24.79 7.87
CA ALA A 256 2.84 25.02 9.27
C ALA A 256 1.83 26.00 9.86
N VAL A 257 0.96 25.52 10.75
CA VAL A 257 -0.01 26.33 11.46
C VAL A 257 0.43 26.48 12.91
N ARG A 258 0.43 27.73 13.41
CA ARG A 258 0.78 28.06 14.78
C ARG A 258 -0.41 28.74 15.46
N PRO A 259 -1.07 28.09 16.43
CA PRO A 259 -2.18 28.71 17.15
C PRO A 259 -1.68 29.75 18.13
N ASP A 260 -2.46 30.80 18.36
CA ASP A 260 -2.16 31.78 19.42
C ASP A 260 -2.22 31.10 20.80
N PHE A 261 -3.29 30.32 21.05
CA PHE A 261 -3.41 29.52 22.27
C PHE A 261 -3.92 28.11 22.00
N TYR A 262 -3.38 27.14 22.74
CA TYR A 262 -3.92 25.79 22.83
C TYR A 262 -4.31 25.48 24.27
N LEU A 263 -5.54 24.98 24.47
CA LEU A 263 -6.08 24.55 25.77
C LEU A 263 -6.08 23.02 25.83
N PRO A 264 -5.09 22.37 26.48
CA PRO A 264 -4.94 20.92 26.46
C PRO A 264 -6.11 20.17 27.11
N GLU A 265 -6.72 20.76 28.14
CA GLU A 265 -7.83 20.15 28.89
C GLU A 265 -9.08 19.92 28.02
N PHE A 266 -9.36 20.85 27.11
CA PHE A 266 -10.54 20.81 26.24
C PHE A 266 -10.22 20.32 24.81
N ASP A 267 -8.94 20.16 24.49
CA ASP A 267 -8.40 20.01 23.14
C ASP A 267 -8.94 21.09 22.18
N VAL A 268 -8.86 22.36 22.62
CA VAL A 268 -9.39 23.53 21.90
C VAL A 268 -8.27 24.50 21.56
N TYR A 269 -8.31 25.03 20.34
CA TYR A 269 -7.42 26.09 19.86
C TYR A 269 -8.15 27.43 19.89
N ILE A 270 -7.48 28.48 20.33
CA ILE A 270 -7.99 29.87 20.28
C ILE A 270 -7.11 30.67 19.33
N GLU A 271 -7.76 31.43 18.45
CA GLU A 271 -7.13 32.34 17.50
C GLU A 271 -7.70 33.75 17.67
N TYR A 272 -6.82 34.74 17.84
CA TYR A 272 -7.17 36.15 17.91
C TYR A 272 -6.94 36.83 16.57
N TRP A 273 -8.03 37.26 15.92
CA TRP A 273 -8.02 37.80 14.58
C TRP A 273 -7.81 39.32 14.56
N GLY A 274 -6.65 39.78 15.02
CA GLY A 274 -6.38 41.19 15.37
C GLY A 274 -6.05 42.19 14.25
N LEU A 275 -6.13 41.84 12.96
CA LEU A 275 -5.78 42.74 11.85
C LEU A 275 -6.91 42.83 10.81
N ASP A 276 -7.07 44.01 10.20
CA ASP A 276 -8.10 44.28 9.19
C ASP A 276 -7.45 44.72 7.87
N THR A 277 -6.74 43.79 7.23
CA THR A 277 -6.20 43.97 5.88
C THR A 277 -6.63 42.81 4.97
N THR A 278 -6.80 43.07 3.68
CA THR A 278 -7.29 42.07 2.72
C THR A 278 -6.37 40.84 2.62
N ASP A 279 -5.05 41.03 2.75
CA ASP A 279 -4.07 39.93 2.81
C ASP A 279 -4.23 39.08 4.09
N TYR A 280 -4.69 39.70 5.18
CA TYR A 280 -4.96 39.02 6.45
C TYR A 280 -6.22 38.17 6.40
N GLU A 281 -7.28 38.62 5.72
CA GLU A 281 -8.52 37.85 5.54
C GLU A 281 -8.27 36.55 4.77
N ILE A 282 -7.43 36.59 3.72
CA ILE A 282 -7.03 35.42 2.95
C ILE A 282 -6.27 34.43 3.85
N GLY A 283 -5.38 34.94 4.73
CA GLY A 283 -4.65 34.13 5.71
C GLY A 283 -5.58 33.48 6.74
N MET A 284 -6.51 34.25 7.30
CA MET A 284 -7.52 33.79 8.25
C MET A 284 -8.39 32.67 7.65
N LEU A 285 -8.92 32.87 6.44
CA LEU A 285 -9.76 31.87 5.77
C LEU A 285 -9.02 30.56 5.51
N LYS A 286 -7.74 30.63 5.09
CA LYS A 286 -6.89 29.44 4.92
C LYS A 286 -6.71 28.70 6.24
N LYS A 287 -6.35 29.42 7.32
CA LYS A 287 -6.11 28.83 8.65
C LYS A 287 -7.38 28.15 9.20
N ARG A 288 -8.54 28.81 9.09
CA ARG A 288 -9.84 28.23 9.48
C ARG A 288 -10.17 26.96 8.69
N LYS A 289 -9.96 26.97 7.37
CA LYS A 289 -10.21 25.79 6.53
C LYS A 289 -9.32 24.61 6.92
N LEU A 290 -8.05 24.87 7.23
CA LEU A 290 -7.09 23.84 7.69
C LEU A 290 -7.55 23.20 9.01
N TYR A 291 -7.92 24.00 10.01
CA TYR A 291 -8.45 23.46 11.27
C TYR A 291 -9.72 22.63 11.06
N GLN A 292 -10.63 23.09 10.19
CA GLN A 292 -11.88 22.37 9.88
C GLN A 292 -11.62 21.02 9.19
N GLN A 293 -10.70 20.97 8.23
CA GLN A 293 -10.40 19.74 7.48
C GLN A 293 -9.77 18.65 8.37
N GLU A 294 -9.03 19.03 9.40
CA GLU A 294 -8.44 18.10 10.37
C GLU A 294 -9.34 17.83 11.59
N GLY A 295 -10.57 18.35 11.60
CA GLY A 295 -11.52 18.15 12.69
C GLY A 295 -11.07 18.76 14.03
N LYS A 296 -10.22 19.79 14.01
CA LYS A 296 -9.76 20.48 15.22
C LYS A 296 -10.83 21.44 15.75
N ARG A 297 -10.93 21.57 17.07
CA ARG A 297 -11.86 22.49 17.74
C ARG A 297 -11.26 23.90 17.79
N LEU A 298 -11.93 24.87 17.19
CA LEU A 298 -11.42 26.23 17.04
C LEU A 298 -12.38 27.26 17.64
N ILE A 299 -11.84 28.15 18.47
CA ILE A 299 -12.49 29.36 18.97
C ILE A 299 -11.82 30.56 18.29
N SER A 300 -12.59 31.27 17.47
CA SER A 300 -12.18 32.56 16.89
C SER A 300 -12.54 33.69 17.85
N VAL A 301 -11.61 34.59 18.14
CA VAL A 301 -11.84 35.83 18.90
C VAL A 301 -11.47 37.02 18.01
N TYR A 302 -12.32 38.03 17.98
CA TYR A 302 -12.13 39.23 17.15
C TYR A 302 -11.90 40.49 18.00
N PRO A 303 -11.38 41.60 17.45
CA PRO A 303 -11.22 42.85 18.17
C PRO A 303 -12.53 43.35 18.80
N GLU A 304 -13.67 43.14 18.14
CA GLU A 304 -15.01 43.52 18.62
C GLU A 304 -15.49 42.65 19.80
N ASP A 305 -14.88 41.47 20.00
CA ASP A 305 -15.17 40.59 21.12
C ASP A 305 -14.46 41.08 22.41
N LEU A 306 -13.33 41.80 22.30
CA LEU A 306 -12.50 42.18 23.46
C LEU A 306 -13.23 42.99 24.56
N PRO A 307 -14.16 43.92 24.25
CA PRO A 307 -14.94 44.61 25.29
C PRO A 307 -15.87 43.68 26.07
N ARG A 308 -16.27 42.54 25.48
CA ARG A 308 -17.18 41.54 26.07
C ARG A 308 -16.50 40.18 26.22
N LEU A 309 -15.17 40.19 26.38
CA LEU A 309 -14.34 38.99 26.29
C LEU A 309 -14.80 37.90 27.25
N ASP A 310 -15.18 38.30 28.46
CA ASP A 310 -15.69 37.42 29.50
C ASP A 310 -16.91 36.60 29.07
N ALA A 311 -17.96 37.30 28.59
CA ALA A 311 -19.17 36.65 28.09
C ALA A 311 -18.88 35.79 26.85
N VAL A 312 -18.01 36.26 25.95
CA VAL A 312 -17.68 35.57 24.70
C VAL A 312 -16.93 34.27 24.95
N LEU A 313 -15.85 34.29 25.74
CA LEU A 313 -15.07 33.09 26.04
C LEU A 313 -15.86 32.14 26.91
N THR A 314 -16.63 32.63 27.89
CA THR A 314 -17.55 31.79 28.69
C THR A 314 -18.54 31.04 27.80
N GLN A 315 -19.22 31.75 26.90
CA GLN A 315 -20.16 31.13 25.98
C GLN A 315 -19.47 30.11 25.06
N LYS A 316 -18.35 30.48 24.43
CA LYS A 316 -17.67 29.62 23.45
C LYS A 316 -17.04 28.39 24.13
N LEU A 317 -16.51 28.51 25.34
CA LEU A 317 -15.91 27.40 26.09
C LEU A 317 -16.96 26.48 26.73
N SER A 318 -18.17 26.98 27.01
CA SER A 318 -19.28 26.13 27.49
C SER A 318 -19.67 25.04 26.50
N ALA A 319 -19.54 25.31 25.19
CA ALA A 319 -19.74 24.31 24.14
C ALA A 319 -18.73 23.14 24.22
N TYR A 320 -17.63 23.32 24.94
CA TYR A 320 -16.57 22.34 25.13
C TYR A 320 -16.48 21.83 26.58
N GLY A 321 -17.49 22.11 27.41
CA GLY A 321 -17.63 21.56 28.76
C GLY A 321 -17.08 22.43 29.88
N TRP A 322 -16.55 23.62 29.60
CA TRP A 322 -16.13 24.57 30.63
C TRP A 322 -17.34 25.31 31.22
N HIS A 323 -17.43 25.37 32.54
CA HIS A 323 -18.49 26.10 33.24
C HIS A 323 -17.86 27.04 34.26
N HIS A 324 -18.33 28.29 34.31
CA HIS A 324 -17.85 29.27 35.26
C HIS A 324 -18.12 28.78 36.69
N PRO A 325 -17.18 28.91 37.66
CA PRO A 325 -17.36 28.42 39.03
C PRO A 325 -18.65 28.93 39.71
N ASP A 326 -19.09 30.15 39.38
CA ASP A 326 -20.32 30.77 39.91
C ASP A 326 -21.60 30.43 39.12
N SER A 327 -21.53 29.64 38.05
CA SER A 327 -22.71 29.19 37.31
C SER A 327 -23.38 28.03 38.04
N HIS A 328 -24.29 28.34 38.97
CA HIS A 328 -25.20 27.35 39.55
C HIS A 328 -26.02 26.70 38.42
N PRO A 329 -26.06 25.35 38.31
CA PRO A 329 -27.02 24.72 37.43
C PRO A 329 -28.44 25.08 37.91
N PRO A 330 -29.40 25.37 37.00
CA PRO A 330 -30.76 25.64 37.41
C PRO A 330 -31.29 24.45 38.21
N PRO A 331 -32.02 24.69 39.33
CA PRO A 331 -32.53 23.61 40.15
C PRO A 331 -33.39 22.69 39.29
N ARG A 332 -33.10 21.38 39.34
CA ARG A 332 -33.92 20.36 38.70
C ARG A 332 -35.36 20.54 39.18
N ARG A 333 -36.29 20.85 38.28
CA ARG A 333 -37.72 20.90 38.57
C ARG A 333 -38.08 19.55 39.20
N ARG A 334 -38.49 19.57 40.48
CA ARG A 334 -39.14 18.41 41.09
C ARG A 334 -40.46 18.22 40.36
N ASP A 335 -40.67 17.04 39.81
CA ASP A 335 -41.96 16.62 39.29
C ASP A 335 -42.95 16.59 40.45
N GLU A 336 -43.81 17.61 40.54
CA GLU A 336 -45.03 17.56 41.33
C GLU A 336 -46.04 16.65 40.61
N ARG A 337 -45.95 15.36 40.89
CA ARG A 337 -47.08 14.43 40.74
C ARG A 337 -47.12 13.51 41.94
N SER A 338 -47.90 13.88 42.95
CA SER A 338 -48.71 12.95 43.74
C SER A 338 -49.62 13.75 44.66
N GLU A 339 -50.82 13.19 44.88
CA GLU A 339 -51.96 13.71 45.66
C GLU A 339 -52.83 14.67 44.83
N SER A 340 -54.11 14.39 44.56
CA SER A 340 -55.13 13.66 45.32
C SER A 340 -56.22 13.21 44.32
N SER A 341 -56.81 12.01 44.36
CA SER A 341 -57.90 11.54 45.25
C SER A 341 -58.76 10.56 44.42
N PRO A 342 -59.78 9.87 44.98
CA PRO A 342 -59.93 9.25 46.30
C PRO A 342 -59.90 7.70 46.23
#